data_AF-A0A2L2TRX9-F1
#
_entry.id   AF-A0A2L2TRX9-F1
#
_cell.length_a   1.000
_cell.length_b   1.000
_cell.length_c   1.000
_cell.angle_alpha   90.00
_cell.angle_beta   90.00
_cell.angle_gamma   90.00
#
_symmetry.space_group_name_H-M   'P 1'
#
loop_
_entity.id
_entity.type
_entity.pdbx_description
1 polymer ?
#
loop_
_entity_poly.entity_id
_entity_poly.type
_entity_poly.pdbx_seq_one_letter_code
_entity_poly.pdbx_strand_id
1 'polypeptide(L)'
;MPSINSLLTMAAAAGSASAAFQGFNYGSTFTDGSAKAQSDFENEFNTAAGLQGTNGAFTSARLYTMIQGGTPNQPISAIPAAIKTKTSLLFGLWASGNGFANEIAALKNTVDQYCDQLDGLVAGISVGSEDLYRISPTGLKNDENPGADPDVLVDYIKQTRSAIKGTCLESVPIGHVDTWTAYANASNNAVIEACDWLGMDAYPYFEDTKNNPISEGANLFKAAWNEVKAAAKGKEIWVTETGWPVSGKTVGKGVPSLENARTFYEDVGCPMFGDINVWWYTLQDSAPQTPNPSFGVIGSDLTEKPLYDLSCSSASKKGTLVSRSDDKSDNVEHYFVSPSFAANNKNGTIPVVPAGTSTTLVPTPSSTSSTGTGAGSQTTPVPGSGAQQLNSMGAAAVAVILAAALL
;
A
#
# COMPACT_ATOMS: atom_id res chain seq x y z
N MET A 1 -49.58 32.26 -36.35
CA MET A 1 -48.32 31.51 -36.48
C MET A 1 -47.68 31.40 -35.10
N PRO A 2 -47.80 30.28 -34.40
CA PRO A 2 -47.13 30.10 -33.12
C PRO A 2 -45.77 29.40 -33.29
N SER A 3 -44.77 30.11 -32.76
CA SER A 3 -43.51 29.71 -32.13
C SER A 3 -43.01 28.27 -32.28
N ILE A 4 -41.77 28.18 -32.75
CA ILE A 4 -40.90 26.99 -32.82
C ILE A 4 -40.70 26.39 -31.42
N ASN A 5 -40.94 25.08 -31.31
CA ASN A 5 -40.63 24.26 -30.15
C ASN A 5 -39.11 24.19 -29.93
N SER A 6 -38.63 24.74 -28.82
CA SER A 6 -37.33 24.35 -28.25
C SER A 6 -37.56 23.17 -27.31
N LEU A 7 -37.44 21.95 -27.82
CA LEU A 7 -37.24 20.76 -26.99
C LEU A 7 -35.79 20.78 -26.52
N LEU A 8 -35.59 21.11 -25.24
CA LEU A 8 -34.32 20.98 -24.56
C LEU A 8 -34.15 19.51 -24.18
N THR A 9 -33.44 18.73 -25.00
CA THR A 9 -33.08 17.35 -24.68
C THR A 9 -31.97 17.37 -23.64
N MET A 10 -32.33 17.24 -22.36
CA MET A 10 -31.37 16.98 -21.29
C MET A 10 -30.91 15.53 -21.43
N ALA A 11 -29.80 15.31 -22.14
CA ALA A 11 -29.12 14.03 -22.12
C ALA A 11 -28.52 13.86 -20.72
N ALA A 12 -29.20 13.10 -19.86
CA ALA A 12 -28.59 12.59 -18.65
C ALA A 12 -27.46 11.65 -19.08
N ALA A 13 -26.22 12.13 -19.02
CA ALA A 13 -25.06 11.27 -19.03
C ALA A 13 -25.11 10.45 -17.74
N ALA A 14 -25.79 9.31 -17.78
CA ALA A 14 -25.57 8.25 -16.82
C ALA A 14 -24.15 7.76 -17.09
N GLY A 15 -23.17 8.37 -16.44
CA GLY A 15 -21.83 7.82 -16.37
C GLY A 15 -21.97 6.43 -15.79
N SER A 16 -21.61 5.41 -16.57
CA SER A 16 -21.30 4.11 -16.00
C SER A 16 -20.18 4.36 -15.00
N ALA A 17 -20.50 4.43 -13.71
CA ALA A 17 -19.46 4.37 -12.70
C ALA A 17 -18.75 3.04 -12.96
N SER A 18 -17.53 3.09 -13.47
CA SER A 18 -16.70 1.89 -13.54
C SER A 18 -16.65 1.34 -12.12
N ALA A 19 -16.93 0.05 -11.96
CA ALA A 19 -16.77 -0.59 -10.66
C ALA A 19 -15.31 -0.38 -10.22
N ALA A 20 -15.11 0.01 -8.97
CA ALA A 20 -13.77 0.15 -8.42
C ALA A 20 -13.05 -1.21 -8.43
N PHE A 21 -11.76 -1.19 -8.69
CA PHE A 21 -10.93 -2.40 -8.64
C PHE A 21 -10.75 -2.85 -7.20
N GLN A 22 -11.05 -4.12 -6.93
CA GLN A 22 -10.88 -4.70 -5.61
C GLN A 22 -10.13 -6.02 -5.73
N GLY A 23 -9.05 -6.14 -4.96
CA GLY A 23 -8.08 -7.20 -5.17
C GLY A 23 -7.14 -7.44 -4.01
N PHE A 24 -6.10 -8.23 -4.29
CA PHE A 24 -4.98 -8.48 -3.38
C PHE A 24 -3.64 -8.18 -4.04
N ASN A 25 -2.59 -8.24 -3.24
CA ASN A 25 -1.21 -8.10 -3.67
C ASN A 25 -0.61 -9.48 -3.99
N TYR A 26 0.14 -9.62 -5.08
CA TYR A 26 0.66 -10.91 -5.52
C TYR A 26 2.16 -10.83 -5.77
N GLY A 27 2.92 -11.46 -4.88
CA GLY A 27 4.36 -11.65 -5.02
C GLY A 27 4.71 -12.52 -6.22
N SER A 28 5.90 -12.29 -6.79
CA SER A 28 6.40 -12.99 -7.99
C SER A 28 7.10 -14.33 -7.69
N THR A 29 7.37 -14.60 -6.42
CA THR A 29 8.12 -15.73 -5.91
C THR A 29 7.41 -16.39 -4.72
N PHE A 30 7.76 -17.64 -4.47
CA PHE A 30 7.48 -18.31 -3.21
C PHE A 30 8.50 -17.85 -2.14
N THR A 31 8.22 -18.11 -0.86
CA THR A 31 9.09 -17.71 0.26
C THR A 31 10.45 -18.43 0.26
N ASP A 32 10.62 -19.46 -0.56
CA ASP A 32 11.91 -20.11 -0.82
C ASP A 32 12.70 -19.47 -1.98
N GLY A 33 12.17 -18.42 -2.59
CA GLY A 33 12.75 -17.66 -3.69
C GLY A 33 12.51 -18.25 -5.08
N SER A 34 11.80 -19.38 -5.20
CA SER A 34 11.43 -19.92 -6.51
C SER A 34 10.37 -19.04 -7.18
N ALA A 35 10.52 -18.81 -8.49
CA ALA A 35 9.59 -17.97 -9.25
C ALA A 35 8.26 -18.69 -9.47
N LYS A 36 7.15 -17.96 -9.30
CA LYS A 36 5.81 -18.47 -9.60
C LYS A 36 5.63 -18.65 -11.11
N ALA A 37 4.93 -19.71 -11.49
CA ALA A 37 4.51 -20.00 -12.85
C ALA A 37 3.05 -19.56 -13.08
N GLN A 38 2.60 -19.60 -14.34
CA GLN A 38 1.23 -19.21 -14.70
C GLN A 38 0.17 -19.97 -13.91
N SER A 39 0.34 -21.29 -13.73
CA SER A 39 -0.60 -22.12 -12.96
C SER A 39 -0.75 -21.67 -11.52
N ASP A 40 0.32 -21.15 -10.91
CA ASP A 40 0.31 -20.71 -9.52
C ASP A 40 -0.55 -19.45 -9.40
N PHE A 41 -0.33 -18.45 -10.26
CA PHE A 41 -1.17 -17.26 -10.33
C PHE A 41 -2.62 -17.59 -10.69
N GLU A 42 -2.88 -18.51 -11.63
CA GLU A 42 -4.26 -18.94 -11.93
C GLU A 42 -4.96 -19.52 -10.71
N ASN A 43 -4.27 -20.35 -9.92
CA ASN A 43 -4.81 -20.92 -8.70
C ASN A 43 -5.08 -19.84 -7.64
N GLU A 44 -4.16 -18.89 -7.47
CA GLU A 44 -4.31 -17.76 -6.53
C GLU A 44 -5.47 -16.83 -6.93
N PHE A 45 -5.60 -16.51 -8.22
CA PHE A 45 -6.70 -15.67 -8.74
C PHE A 45 -8.05 -16.35 -8.59
N ASN A 46 -8.16 -17.64 -8.94
CA ASN A 46 -9.39 -18.40 -8.73
C ASN A 46 -9.73 -18.51 -7.23
N THR A 47 -8.73 -18.71 -6.38
CA THR A 47 -8.92 -18.76 -4.92
C THR A 47 -9.45 -17.43 -4.39
N ALA A 48 -8.88 -16.29 -4.81
CA ALA A 48 -9.35 -14.97 -4.42
C ALA A 48 -10.82 -14.73 -4.82
N ALA A 49 -11.19 -15.09 -6.06
CA ALA A 49 -12.57 -15.01 -6.54
C ALA A 49 -13.52 -16.00 -5.84
N GLY A 50 -12.99 -17.10 -5.30
CA GLY A 50 -13.74 -18.12 -4.56
C GLY A 50 -13.86 -17.88 -3.05
N LEU A 51 -13.19 -16.86 -2.49
CA LEU A 51 -13.14 -16.64 -1.04
C LEU A 51 -14.54 -16.55 -0.41
N GLN A 52 -14.78 -17.41 0.57
CA GLN A 52 -16.03 -17.43 1.33
C GLN A 52 -16.27 -16.08 2.01
N GLY A 53 -17.52 -15.61 1.98
CA GLY A 53 -17.93 -14.33 2.58
C GLY A 53 -17.74 -13.11 1.66
N THR A 54 -17.01 -13.23 0.55
CA THR A 54 -16.70 -12.08 -0.34
C THR A 54 -17.65 -11.93 -1.53
N ASN A 55 -18.46 -12.95 -1.82
CA ASN A 55 -19.32 -13.03 -3.01
C ASN A 55 -18.56 -12.85 -4.34
N GLY A 56 -17.28 -13.26 -4.38
CA GLY A 56 -16.43 -13.15 -5.57
C GLY A 56 -16.05 -11.73 -5.96
N ALA A 57 -16.03 -10.81 -5.00
CA ALA A 57 -15.70 -9.40 -5.25
C ALA A 57 -14.20 -9.13 -5.49
N PHE A 58 -13.31 -10.04 -5.08
CA PHE A 58 -11.86 -9.87 -5.22
C PHE A 58 -11.37 -10.48 -6.54
N THR A 59 -11.38 -9.68 -7.60
CA THR A 59 -11.00 -10.09 -8.97
C THR A 59 -9.96 -9.16 -9.58
N SER A 60 -9.15 -8.51 -8.76
CA SER A 60 -8.03 -7.68 -9.18
C SER A 60 -6.73 -8.11 -8.50
N ALA A 61 -5.60 -7.92 -9.19
CA ALA A 61 -4.28 -8.28 -8.68
C ALA A 61 -3.30 -7.13 -8.87
N ARG A 62 -2.64 -6.72 -7.79
CA ARG A 62 -1.50 -5.82 -7.83
C ARG A 62 -0.23 -6.66 -7.91
N LEU A 63 0.58 -6.35 -8.92
CA LEU A 63 1.90 -6.96 -9.14
C LEU A 63 3.00 -5.97 -8.71
N TYR A 64 4.18 -6.48 -8.37
CA TYR A 64 5.34 -5.67 -7.98
C TYR A 64 6.38 -5.52 -9.09
N THR A 65 6.33 -6.38 -10.10
CA THR A 65 7.26 -6.43 -11.23
C THR A 65 6.54 -6.90 -12.50
N MET A 66 7.02 -6.47 -13.66
CA MET A 66 6.61 -6.99 -14.96
C MET A 66 7.45 -8.20 -15.38
N ILE A 67 8.49 -8.54 -14.63
CA ILE A 67 9.51 -9.51 -15.02
C ILE A 67 9.17 -10.91 -14.50
N GLN A 68 9.20 -11.90 -15.38
CA GLN A 68 9.21 -13.31 -14.98
C GLN A 68 10.55 -13.66 -14.33
N GLY A 69 10.50 -14.16 -13.10
CA GLY A 69 11.67 -14.66 -12.38
C GLY A 69 12.44 -15.70 -13.20
N GLY A 70 13.77 -15.60 -13.20
CA GLY A 70 14.66 -16.41 -14.04
C GLY A 70 14.89 -15.86 -15.45
N THR A 71 14.28 -14.73 -15.82
CA THR A 71 14.52 -14.05 -17.10
C THR A 71 14.99 -12.61 -16.87
N PRO A 72 15.70 -11.99 -17.84
CA PRO A 72 16.06 -10.58 -17.73
C PRO A 72 14.86 -9.64 -17.84
N ASN A 73 13.90 -9.94 -18.72
CA ASN A 73 12.85 -9.00 -19.12
C ASN A 73 11.65 -9.66 -19.84
N GLN A 74 11.36 -10.95 -19.59
CA GLN A 74 10.15 -11.54 -20.15
C GLN A 74 8.93 -11.18 -19.29
N PRO A 75 7.73 -11.04 -19.90
CA PRO A 75 6.51 -10.76 -19.15
C PRO A 75 6.26 -11.79 -18.04
N ILE A 76 5.93 -11.32 -16.85
CA ILE A 76 5.57 -12.17 -15.71
C ILE A 76 4.36 -13.06 -16.03
N SER A 77 4.40 -14.31 -15.58
CA SER A 77 3.36 -15.32 -15.83
C SER A 77 1.98 -14.97 -15.25
N ALA A 78 1.89 -13.97 -14.37
CA ALA A 78 0.62 -13.45 -13.87
C ALA A 78 -0.25 -12.85 -14.98
N ILE A 79 0.36 -12.33 -16.06
CA ILE A 79 -0.37 -11.71 -17.17
C ILE A 79 -1.21 -12.73 -17.95
N PRO A 80 -0.63 -13.82 -18.50
CA PRO A 80 -1.46 -14.85 -19.14
C PRO A 80 -2.44 -15.53 -18.17
N ALA A 81 -2.10 -15.64 -16.87
CA ALA A 81 -3.03 -16.13 -15.85
C ALA A 81 -4.27 -15.22 -15.70
N ALA A 82 -4.06 -13.90 -15.65
CA ALA A 82 -5.12 -12.90 -15.57
C ALA A 82 -6.01 -12.88 -16.80
N ILE A 83 -5.43 -12.98 -18.01
CA ILE A 83 -6.20 -13.08 -19.27
C ILE A 83 -7.17 -14.27 -19.24
N LYS A 84 -6.71 -15.41 -18.71
CA LYS A 84 -7.49 -16.65 -18.62
C LYS A 84 -8.58 -16.57 -17.55
N THR A 85 -8.26 -16.00 -16.39
CA THR A 85 -9.16 -15.93 -15.22
C THR A 85 -10.06 -14.70 -15.22
N LYS A 86 -9.83 -13.74 -16.13
CA LYS A 86 -10.49 -12.42 -16.17
C LYS A 86 -10.24 -11.57 -14.92
N THR A 87 -9.08 -11.76 -14.29
CA THR A 87 -8.59 -10.92 -13.19
C THR A 87 -8.00 -9.65 -13.76
N SER A 88 -8.39 -8.48 -13.25
CA SER A 88 -7.76 -7.21 -13.64
C SER A 88 -6.39 -7.05 -12.97
N LEU A 89 -5.49 -6.29 -13.58
CA LEU A 89 -4.11 -6.12 -13.14
C LEU A 89 -3.78 -4.65 -12.87
N LEU A 90 -3.18 -4.38 -11.72
CA LEU A 90 -2.32 -3.22 -11.53
C LEU A 90 -0.88 -3.66 -11.79
N PHE A 91 -0.33 -3.22 -12.92
CA PHE A 91 1.05 -3.51 -13.30
C PHE A 91 2.03 -2.77 -12.40
N GLY A 92 2.94 -3.49 -11.75
CA GLY A 92 4.05 -2.91 -11.02
C GLY A 92 5.34 -3.00 -11.81
N LEU A 93 6.08 -1.90 -11.89
CA LEU A 93 7.46 -1.88 -12.37
C LEU A 93 8.35 -1.56 -11.17
N TRP A 94 9.23 -2.50 -10.78
CA TRP A 94 10.13 -2.30 -9.66
C TRP A 94 11.17 -1.22 -9.98
N ALA A 95 11.07 -0.06 -9.32
CA ALA A 95 11.91 1.11 -9.61
C ALA A 95 13.24 1.11 -8.86
N SER A 96 13.36 0.33 -7.78
CA SER A 96 14.55 0.39 -6.96
C SER A 96 15.75 -0.32 -7.57
N GLY A 97 16.94 0.25 -7.36
CA GLY A 97 18.19 -0.28 -7.91
C GLY A 97 18.36 0.01 -9.41
N ASN A 98 19.10 -0.84 -10.12
CA ASN A 98 19.49 -0.60 -11.52
C ASN A 98 18.64 -1.39 -12.54
N GLY A 99 17.54 -2.01 -12.10
CA GLY A 99 16.76 -2.95 -12.89
C GLY A 99 15.69 -2.33 -13.80
N PHE A 100 15.40 -1.03 -13.68
CA PHE A 100 14.21 -0.44 -14.30
C PHE A 100 14.16 -0.53 -15.84
N ALA A 101 15.31 -0.52 -16.52
CA ALA A 101 15.36 -0.72 -17.97
C ALA A 101 14.81 -2.10 -18.40
N ASN A 102 14.97 -3.12 -17.54
CA ASN A 102 14.41 -4.45 -17.78
C ASN A 102 12.90 -4.47 -17.53
N GLU A 103 12.40 -3.72 -16.56
CA GLU A 103 10.95 -3.55 -16.32
C GLU A 103 10.27 -2.92 -17.54
N ILE A 104 10.87 -1.86 -18.10
CA ILE A 104 10.39 -1.23 -19.35
C ILE A 104 10.44 -2.22 -20.53
N ALA A 105 11.50 -3.03 -20.63
CA ALA A 105 11.59 -4.05 -21.68
C ALA A 105 10.52 -5.14 -21.51
N ALA A 106 10.23 -5.57 -20.27
CA ALA A 106 9.17 -6.54 -19.98
C ALA A 106 7.77 -5.96 -20.27
N LEU A 107 7.55 -4.67 -19.99
CA LEU A 107 6.32 -3.97 -20.36
C LEU A 107 6.13 -3.91 -21.89
N LYS A 108 7.19 -3.62 -22.65
CA LYS A 108 7.15 -3.64 -24.12
C LYS A 108 6.90 -5.05 -24.66
N ASN A 109 7.59 -6.05 -24.12
CA ASN A 109 7.34 -7.45 -24.48
C ASN A 109 5.90 -7.88 -24.14
N THR A 110 5.31 -7.33 -23.07
CA THR A 110 3.91 -7.56 -22.71
C THR A 110 2.97 -6.99 -23.77
N VAL A 111 3.22 -5.74 -24.21
CA VAL A 111 2.49 -5.11 -25.31
C VAL A 111 2.57 -5.97 -26.58
N ASP A 112 3.78 -6.38 -26.96
CA ASP A 112 4.01 -7.16 -28.18
C ASP A 112 3.31 -8.52 -28.17
N GLN A 113 3.22 -9.16 -26.99
CA GLN A 113 2.66 -10.51 -26.85
C GLN A 113 1.14 -10.52 -26.58
N TYR A 114 0.62 -9.53 -25.86
CA TYR A 114 -0.71 -9.62 -25.24
C TYR A 114 -1.65 -8.46 -25.54
N CYS A 115 -1.26 -7.44 -26.34
CA CYS A 115 -2.09 -6.24 -26.50
C CYS A 115 -3.55 -6.52 -26.84
N ASP A 116 -3.81 -7.42 -27.78
CA ASP A 116 -5.15 -7.79 -28.25
C ASP A 116 -6.00 -8.50 -27.19
N GLN A 117 -5.43 -8.83 -26.04
CA GLN A 117 -6.05 -9.58 -24.95
C GLN A 117 -6.16 -8.80 -23.64
N LEU A 118 -5.61 -7.57 -23.58
CA LEU A 118 -5.52 -6.76 -22.35
C LEU A 118 -6.61 -5.70 -22.21
N ASP A 119 -7.48 -5.54 -23.21
CA ASP A 119 -8.57 -4.56 -23.16
C ASP A 119 -9.47 -4.80 -21.93
N GLY A 120 -9.68 -3.74 -21.15
CA GLY A 120 -10.44 -3.77 -19.89
C GLY A 120 -9.82 -4.57 -18.74
N LEU A 121 -8.61 -5.15 -18.90
CA LEU A 121 -7.94 -5.93 -17.85
C LEU A 121 -6.87 -5.16 -17.09
N VAL A 122 -6.42 -4.00 -17.55
CA VAL A 122 -5.36 -3.24 -16.87
C VAL A 122 -5.95 -2.03 -16.15
N ALA A 123 -5.90 -2.06 -14.82
CA ALA A 123 -6.38 -0.98 -13.96
C ALA A 123 -5.49 0.26 -14.03
N GLY A 124 -4.17 0.04 -14.06
CA GLY A 124 -3.16 1.09 -14.03
C GLY A 124 -1.74 0.52 -14.11
N ILE A 125 -0.76 1.42 -14.16
CA ILE A 125 0.66 1.07 -14.08
C ILE A 125 1.29 1.84 -12.91
N SER A 126 1.78 1.14 -11.90
CA SER A 126 2.59 1.71 -10.82
C SER A 126 4.08 1.63 -11.16
N VAL A 127 4.73 2.78 -11.21
CA VAL A 127 6.19 2.91 -11.34
C VAL A 127 6.77 3.01 -9.95
N GLY A 128 7.33 1.91 -9.43
CA GLY A 128 7.90 1.87 -8.08
C GLY A 128 6.90 1.54 -6.97
N SER A 129 7.47 1.19 -5.81
CA SER A 129 6.75 0.89 -4.57
C SER A 129 7.65 1.22 -3.38
N GLU A 130 7.23 2.20 -2.58
CA GLU A 130 7.94 2.67 -1.38
C GLU A 130 9.35 3.21 -1.62
N ASP A 131 9.70 3.57 -2.86
CA ASP A 131 11.03 4.05 -3.21
C ASP A 131 11.45 5.29 -2.41
N LEU A 132 10.51 6.21 -2.14
CA LEU A 132 10.75 7.43 -1.38
C LEU A 132 10.81 7.15 0.12
N TYR A 133 9.97 6.23 0.63
CA TYR A 133 10.07 5.76 2.00
C TYR A 133 11.42 5.09 2.28
N ARG A 134 11.89 4.23 1.37
CA ARG A 134 13.15 3.48 1.52
C ARG A 134 14.38 4.38 1.68
N ILE A 135 14.39 5.56 1.03
CA ILE A 135 15.46 6.56 1.17
C ILE A 135 15.23 7.56 2.31
N SER A 136 14.09 7.49 3.00
CA SER A 136 13.80 8.36 4.15
C SER A 136 14.66 7.99 5.36
N PRO A 137 14.83 8.90 6.35
CA PRO A 137 15.52 8.55 7.60
C PRO A 137 14.96 7.31 8.30
N THR A 138 13.65 7.06 8.17
CA THR A 138 12.99 5.87 8.74
C THR A 138 13.34 4.62 7.96
N GLY A 139 13.25 4.64 6.62
CA GLY A 139 13.62 3.51 5.77
C GLY A 139 15.09 3.10 5.94
N LEU A 140 15.99 4.09 5.99
CA LEU A 140 17.41 3.88 6.26
C LEU A 140 17.67 3.30 7.65
N LYS A 141 16.91 3.71 8.66
CA LYS A 141 17.02 3.16 10.03
C LYS A 141 16.52 1.72 10.12
N ASN A 142 15.55 1.36 9.28
CA ASN A 142 14.96 0.02 9.25
C ASN A 142 15.72 -0.95 8.34
N ASP A 143 16.86 -0.53 7.77
CA ASP A 143 17.66 -1.32 6.82
C ASP A 143 16.82 -1.85 5.64
N GLU A 144 15.91 -1.00 5.14
CA GLU A 144 15.05 -1.35 4.02
C GLU A 144 15.85 -1.58 2.73
N ASN A 145 15.22 -2.27 1.78
CA ASN A 145 15.78 -2.38 0.43
C ASN A 145 16.08 -0.99 -0.17
N PRO A 146 16.99 -0.89 -1.15
CA PRO A 146 17.25 0.37 -1.83
C PRO A 146 15.95 1.00 -2.32
N GLY A 147 15.89 2.34 -2.33
CA GLY A 147 14.83 3.09 -3.01
C GLY A 147 15.38 3.86 -4.21
N ALA A 148 14.62 4.83 -4.70
CA ALA A 148 14.99 5.71 -5.80
C ALA A 148 14.66 7.17 -5.46
N ASP A 149 15.53 8.09 -5.89
CA ASP A 149 15.34 9.52 -5.67
C ASP A 149 14.13 10.06 -6.47
N PRO A 150 13.48 11.15 -6.00
CA PRO A 150 12.33 11.75 -6.68
C PRO A 150 12.54 12.04 -8.17
N ASP A 151 13.69 12.60 -8.55
CA ASP A 151 13.99 12.93 -9.94
C ASP A 151 14.15 11.68 -10.82
N VAL A 152 14.66 10.58 -10.24
CA VAL A 152 14.79 9.28 -10.92
C VAL A 152 13.40 8.69 -11.17
N LEU A 153 12.51 8.72 -10.17
CA LEU A 153 11.12 8.25 -10.33
C LEU A 153 10.35 9.08 -11.37
N VAL A 154 10.52 10.40 -11.39
CA VAL A 154 9.92 11.27 -12.41
C VAL A 154 10.40 10.89 -13.81
N ASP A 155 11.68 10.58 -13.97
CA ASP A 155 12.21 10.09 -15.25
C ASP A 155 11.64 8.71 -15.62
N TYR A 156 11.57 7.79 -14.67
CA TYR A 156 10.98 6.47 -14.87
C TYR A 156 9.50 6.51 -15.26
N ILE A 157 8.72 7.43 -14.69
CA ILE A 157 7.32 7.68 -15.11
C ILE A 157 7.27 8.17 -16.56
N LYS A 158 8.17 9.09 -16.97
CA LYS A 158 8.26 9.56 -18.36
C LYS A 158 8.68 8.46 -19.32
N GLN A 159 9.62 7.61 -18.92
CA GLN A 159 10.05 6.45 -19.71
C GLN A 159 8.89 5.45 -19.90
N THR A 160 8.14 5.17 -18.83
CA THR A 160 6.95 4.30 -18.88
C THR A 160 5.90 4.85 -19.83
N ARG A 161 5.56 6.15 -19.70
CA ARG A 161 4.62 6.83 -20.61
C ARG A 161 5.09 6.78 -22.06
N SER A 162 6.39 6.92 -22.30
CA SER A 162 6.98 6.82 -23.64
C SER A 162 6.96 5.39 -24.19
N ALA A 163 7.11 4.38 -23.33
CA ALA A 163 7.14 2.98 -23.71
C ALA A 163 5.77 2.45 -24.18
N ILE A 164 4.68 2.98 -23.64
CA ILE A 164 3.30 2.55 -23.96
C ILE A 164 2.61 3.43 -25.01
N LYS A 165 3.25 4.51 -25.47
CA LYS A 165 2.68 5.43 -26.47
C LYS A 165 2.42 4.71 -27.79
N GLY A 166 1.21 4.85 -28.36
CA GLY A 166 0.81 4.18 -29.60
C GLY A 166 0.47 2.70 -29.45
N THR A 167 0.37 2.20 -28.22
CA THR A 167 0.04 0.81 -27.90
C THR A 167 -1.36 0.71 -27.29
N CYS A 168 -1.88 -0.50 -27.07
CA CYS A 168 -3.15 -0.71 -26.36
C CYS A 168 -3.15 -0.19 -24.91
N LEU A 169 -1.98 0.09 -24.33
CA LEU A 169 -1.86 0.62 -22.97
C LEU A 169 -1.77 2.15 -22.93
N GLU A 170 -1.83 2.86 -24.06
CA GLU A 170 -1.60 4.33 -24.10
C GLU A 170 -2.56 5.12 -23.19
N SER A 171 -3.79 4.65 -23.00
CA SER A 171 -4.79 5.28 -22.13
C SER A 171 -4.76 4.79 -20.68
N VAL A 172 -3.91 3.80 -20.34
CA VAL A 172 -3.81 3.27 -18.98
C VAL A 172 -3.10 4.30 -18.09
N PRO A 173 -3.67 4.68 -16.93
CA PRO A 173 -3.12 5.76 -16.13
C PRO A 173 -1.89 5.28 -15.33
N ILE A 174 -0.89 6.14 -15.22
CA ILE A 174 0.39 5.83 -14.58
C ILE A 174 0.48 6.52 -13.22
N GLY A 175 0.83 5.78 -12.18
CA GLY A 175 1.03 6.30 -10.82
C GLY A 175 2.34 5.82 -10.20
N HIS A 176 2.55 6.22 -8.96
CA HIS A 176 3.59 5.72 -8.08
C HIS A 176 2.91 5.21 -6.83
N VAL A 177 3.48 4.18 -6.20
CA VAL A 177 3.01 3.63 -4.94
C VAL A 177 4.02 3.95 -3.84
N ASP A 178 3.56 4.55 -2.74
CA ASP A 178 4.42 4.79 -1.59
C ASP A 178 3.61 4.90 -0.29
N THR A 179 4.31 4.96 0.82
CA THR A 179 3.72 5.19 2.14
C THR A 179 3.05 6.57 2.20
N TRP A 180 2.04 6.71 3.04
CA TRP A 180 1.43 8.02 3.31
C TRP A 180 2.46 9.09 3.75
N THR A 181 3.51 8.68 4.46
CA THR A 181 4.56 9.59 4.94
C THR A 181 5.40 10.16 3.81
N ALA A 182 5.62 9.40 2.73
CA ALA A 182 6.35 9.87 1.57
C ALA A 182 5.57 10.96 0.83
N TYR A 183 4.24 10.84 0.71
CA TYR A 183 3.41 11.87 0.10
C TYR A 183 3.26 13.12 0.99
N ALA A 184 3.30 12.96 2.31
CA ALA A 184 3.31 14.09 3.24
C ALA A 184 4.61 14.93 3.17
N ASN A 185 5.69 14.37 2.62
CA ASN A 185 6.95 15.08 2.45
C ASN A 185 6.98 15.89 1.15
N ALA A 186 6.91 17.22 1.28
CA ALA A 186 6.89 18.14 0.14
C ALA A 186 8.12 18.07 -0.78
N SER A 187 9.26 17.51 -0.35
CA SER A 187 10.40 17.27 -1.25
C SER A 187 10.08 16.29 -2.38
N ASN A 188 9.01 15.49 -2.21
CA ASN A 188 8.59 14.47 -3.16
C ASN A 188 7.50 14.96 -4.14
N ASN A 189 7.08 16.24 -4.05
CA ASN A 189 5.98 16.80 -4.84
C ASN A 189 6.15 16.64 -6.37
N ALA A 190 7.38 16.59 -6.87
CA ALA A 190 7.65 16.39 -8.30
C ALA A 190 7.14 15.01 -8.79
N VAL A 191 7.22 13.97 -7.94
CA VAL A 191 6.68 12.64 -8.26
C VAL A 191 5.16 12.69 -8.31
N ILE A 192 4.52 13.35 -7.34
CA ILE A 192 3.06 13.56 -7.32
C ILE A 192 2.60 14.25 -8.60
N GLU A 193 3.30 15.30 -9.05
CA GLU A 193 2.95 16.04 -10.26
C GLU A 193 3.08 15.21 -11.54
N ALA A 194 4.05 14.29 -11.60
CA ALA A 194 4.27 13.42 -12.75
C ALA A 194 3.25 12.27 -12.87
N CYS A 195 2.63 11.87 -11.76
CA CYS A 195 1.65 10.79 -11.69
C CYS A 195 0.25 11.22 -12.18
N ASP A 196 -0.54 10.28 -12.68
CA ASP A 196 -1.95 10.45 -12.99
C ASP A 196 -2.83 10.17 -11.74
N TRP A 197 -2.39 9.23 -10.88
CA TRP A 197 -3.00 8.84 -9.60
C TRP A 197 -1.92 8.53 -8.54
N LEU A 198 -2.29 8.48 -7.26
CA LEU A 198 -1.38 8.15 -6.15
C LEU A 198 -1.77 6.83 -5.47
N GLY A 199 -0.83 5.91 -5.31
CA GLY A 199 -1.03 4.65 -4.59
C GLY A 199 -0.56 4.76 -3.15
N MET A 200 -1.49 4.73 -2.21
CA MET A 200 -1.18 4.83 -0.80
C MET A 200 -1.01 3.44 -0.18
N ASP A 201 0.16 3.24 0.41
CA ASP A 201 0.41 2.16 1.36
C ASP A 201 0.30 2.72 2.79
N ALA A 202 -0.57 2.13 3.60
CA ALA A 202 -0.84 2.60 4.96
C ALA A 202 -1.11 1.46 5.92
N TYR A 203 -0.22 1.29 6.89
CA TYR A 203 -0.29 0.23 7.90
C TYR A 203 -0.26 0.81 9.31
N PRO A 204 -1.43 1.16 9.89
CA PRO A 204 -1.54 1.66 11.26
C PRO A 204 -0.83 0.76 12.30
N TYR A 205 -0.78 -0.54 12.05
CA TYR A 205 -0.06 -1.52 12.86
C TYR A 205 1.43 -1.14 13.10
N PHE A 206 2.13 -0.58 12.09
CA PHE A 206 3.54 -0.22 12.21
C PHE A 206 3.79 1.17 12.82
N GLU A 207 2.75 1.96 13.10
CA GLU A 207 2.88 3.34 13.60
C GLU A 207 3.16 3.39 15.12
N ASP A 208 4.23 2.75 15.58
CA ASP A 208 4.60 2.57 17.00
C ASP A 208 4.97 3.85 17.74
N THR A 209 5.29 4.92 17.01
CA THR A 209 5.47 6.27 17.56
C THR A 209 4.15 6.95 17.93
N LYS A 210 3.01 6.38 17.50
CA LYS A 210 1.65 6.80 17.85
C LYS A 210 0.98 5.78 18.79
N ASN A 211 -0.19 6.12 19.31
CA ASN A 211 -1.02 5.16 20.03
C ASN A 211 -1.72 4.25 19.01
N ASN A 212 -1.14 3.09 18.72
CA ASN A 212 -1.58 2.18 17.65
C ASN A 212 -2.27 0.85 18.10
N PRO A 213 -3.10 0.79 19.17
CA PRO A 213 -3.92 -0.41 19.37
C PRO A 213 -4.95 -0.54 18.23
N ILE A 214 -5.50 -1.74 18.04
CA ILE A 214 -6.51 -2.02 16.98
C ILE A 214 -7.69 -1.04 17.00
N SER A 215 -8.12 -0.60 18.19
CA SER A 215 -9.21 0.37 18.34
C SER A 215 -8.93 1.74 17.71
N GLU A 216 -7.67 2.06 17.43
CA GLU A 216 -7.25 3.29 16.73
C GLU A 216 -6.90 3.04 15.26
N GLY A 217 -6.95 1.80 14.78
CA GLY A 217 -6.52 1.44 13.43
C GLY A 217 -7.23 2.24 12.34
N ALA A 218 -8.56 2.34 12.41
CA ALA A 218 -9.35 3.13 11.47
C ALA A 218 -9.08 4.63 11.54
N ASN A 219 -8.87 5.18 12.75
CA ASN A 219 -8.54 6.60 12.93
C ASN A 219 -7.18 6.95 12.34
N LEU A 220 -6.18 6.10 12.58
CA LEU A 220 -4.83 6.26 12.04
C LEU A 220 -4.83 6.15 10.51
N PHE A 221 -5.55 5.16 9.95
CA PHE A 221 -5.71 5.03 8.51
C PHE A 221 -6.38 6.27 7.89
N LYS A 222 -7.45 6.77 8.51
CA LYS A 222 -8.13 7.99 8.06
C LYS A 222 -7.23 9.22 8.13
N ALA A 223 -6.39 9.33 9.16
CA ALA A 223 -5.40 10.40 9.26
C ALA A 223 -4.38 10.32 8.12
N ALA A 224 -3.83 9.13 7.86
CA ALA A 224 -2.93 8.87 6.73
C ALA A 224 -3.58 9.24 5.38
N TRP A 225 -4.82 8.82 5.15
CA TRP A 225 -5.59 9.18 3.96
C TRP A 225 -5.70 10.69 3.76
N ASN A 226 -6.00 11.44 4.82
CA ASN A 226 -6.15 12.89 4.74
C ASN A 226 -4.84 13.62 4.41
N GLU A 227 -3.70 13.11 4.89
CA GLU A 227 -2.38 13.64 4.52
C GLU A 227 -2.12 13.44 3.01
N VAL A 228 -2.38 12.24 2.49
CA VAL A 228 -2.24 11.96 1.05
C VAL A 228 -3.23 12.80 0.25
N LYS A 229 -4.49 12.93 0.70
CA LYS A 229 -5.51 13.78 0.06
C LYS A 229 -5.11 15.25 -0.01
N ALA A 230 -4.47 15.78 1.03
CA ALA A 230 -3.94 17.14 1.01
C ALA A 230 -2.82 17.31 -0.03
N ALA A 231 -1.97 16.29 -0.20
CA ALA A 231 -0.88 16.30 -1.18
C ALA A 231 -1.34 15.99 -2.63
N ALA A 232 -2.45 15.28 -2.81
CA ALA A 232 -2.90 14.72 -4.09
C ALA A 232 -3.28 15.76 -5.15
N LYS A 233 -3.52 17.02 -4.79
CA LYS A 233 -3.91 18.10 -5.72
C LYS A 233 -5.10 17.72 -6.63
N GLY A 234 -6.06 16.97 -6.08
CA GLY A 234 -7.24 16.49 -6.81
C GLY A 234 -7.02 15.24 -7.67
N LYS A 235 -5.86 14.59 -7.61
CA LYS A 235 -5.63 13.27 -8.22
C LYS A 235 -6.36 12.19 -7.43
N GLU A 236 -6.76 11.14 -8.13
CA GLU A 236 -7.32 9.96 -7.49
C GLU A 236 -6.29 9.29 -6.58
N ILE A 237 -6.75 8.77 -5.44
CA ILE A 237 -5.94 8.01 -4.49
C ILE A 237 -6.47 6.59 -4.48
N TRP A 238 -5.58 5.63 -4.69
CA TRP A 238 -5.86 4.21 -4.61
C TRP A 238 -5.20 3.65 -3.36
N VAL A 239 -5.84 2.69 -2.68
CA VAL A 239 -5.21 1.98 -1.56
C VAL A 239 -4.52 0.76 -2.13
N THR A 240 -3.22 0.84 -2.29
CA THR A 240 -2.43 -0.23 -2.93
C THR A 240 -1.96 -1.26 -1.93
N GLU A 241 -1.78 -0.86 -0.68
CA GLU A 241 -1.57 -1.79 0.43
C GLU A 241 -2.14 -1.26 1.74
N THR A 242 -2.87 -2.13 2.44
CA THR A 242 -3.16 -1.97 3.85
C THR A 242 -3.58 -3.31 4.42
N GLY A 243 -3.48 -3.47 5.73
CA GLY A 243 -3.88 -4.67 6.44
C GLY A 243 -3.48 -4.62 7.90
N TRP A 244 -3.89 -5.64 8.63
CA TRP A 244 -3.45 -5.87 10.00
C TRP A 244 -3.02 -7.32 10.15
N PRO A 245 -1.87 -7.60 10.77
CA PRO A 245 -1.30 -8.94 10.74
C PRO A 245 -2.11 -9.92 11.58
N VAL A 246 -2.27 -11.13 11.05
CA VAL A 246 -2.94 -12.27 11.69
C VAL A 246 -2.05 -12.94 12.74
N SER A 247 -0.73 -12.81 12.60
CA SER A 247 0.26 -13.35 13.53
C SER A 247 1.59 -12.59 13.45
N GLY A 248 2.45 -12.75 14.45
CA GLY A 248 3.77 -12.13 14.49
C GLY A 248 4.08 -11.46 15.82
N LYS A 249 5.12 -10.61 15.83
CA LYS A 249 5.52 -9.81 17.00
C LYS A 249 4.55 -8.65 17.22
N THR A 250 4.42 -8.16 18.45
CA THR A 250 3.74 -6.87 18.71
C THR A 250 4.63 -5.70 18.34
N VAL A 251 4.06 -4.64 17.75
CA VAL A 251 4.75 -3.38 17.41
C VAL A 251 4.03 -2.23 18.10
N GLY A 252 4.70 -1.55 19.04
CA GLY A 252 4.05 -0.59 19.92
C GLY A 252 2.91 -1.23 20.74
N LYS A 253 1.68 -0.76 20.53
CA LYS A 253 0.43 -1.36 21.06
C LYS A 253 -0.34 -2.16 19.99
N GLY A 254 0.18 -2.24 18.77
CA GLY A 254 -0.36 -3.04 17.68
C GLY A 254 -0.09 -4.52 17.90
N VAL A 255 -1.13 -5.27 18.26
CA VAL A 255 -1.05 -6.73 18.51
C VAL A 255 -1.56 -7.50 17.29
N PRO A 256 -0.77 -8.39 16.66
CA PRO A 256 -1.25 -9.28 15.61
C PRO A 256 -2.19 -10.34 16.18
N SER A 257 -3.34 -10.56 15.55
CA SER A 257 -4.25 -11.66 15.85
C SER A 257 -5.32 -11.78 14.76
N LEU A 258 -5.97 -12.94 14.65
CA LEU A 258 -7.14 -13.11 13.77
C LEU A 258 -8.28 -12.15 14.11
N GLU A 259 -8.49 -11.88 15.40
CA GLU A 259 -9.53 -10.96 15.89
C GLU A 259 -9.23 -9.51 15.48
N ASN A 260 -7.98 -9.06 15.62
CA ASN A 260 -7.59 -7.70 15.26
C ASN A 260 -7.52 -7.53 13.73
N ALA A 261 -7.06 -8.55 13.00
CA ALA A 261 -7.09 -8.57 11.54
C ALA A 261 -8.52 -8.45 10.99
N ARG A 262 -9.46 -9.22 11.56
CA ARG A 262 -10.89 -9.12 11.25
C ARG A 262 -11.45 -7.73 11.57
N THR A 263 -11.17 -7.21 12.76
CA THR A 263 -11.65 -5.87 13.18
C THR A 263 -11.16 -4.81 12.20
N PHE A 264 -9.88 -4.85 11.82
CA PHE A 264 -9.31 -3.90 10.86
C PHE A 264 -9.92 -4.06 9.47
N TYR A 265 -10.16 -5.29 9.01
CA TYR A 265 -10.85 -5.55 7.73
C TYR A 265 -12.27 -4.99 7.73
N GLU A 266 -13.03 -5.18 8.80
CA GLU A 266 -14.40 -4.67 8.95
C GLU A 266 -14.45 -3.14 9.06
N ASP A 267 -13.54 -2.53 9.83
CA ASP A 267 -13.53 -1.08 10.10
C ASP A 267 -12.85 -0.26 8.98
N VAL A 268 -11.90 -0.85 8.25
CA VAL A 268 -11.11 -0.16 7.21
C VAL A 268 -11.40 -0.68 5.82
N GLY A 269 -11.29 -1.98 5.59
CA GLY A 269 -11.49 -2.58 4.26
C GLY A 269 -12.93 -2.44 3.76
N CYS A 270 -13.90 -2.94 4.54
CA CYS A 270 -15.31 -2.99 4.14
C CYS A 270 -15.93 -1.66 3.70
N PRO A 271 -15.64 -0.50 4.33
CA PRO A 271 -16.08 0.80 3.86
C PRO A 271 -15.52 1.22 2.49
N MET A 272 -14.35 0.73 2.09
CA MET A 272 -13.65 1.15 0.86
C MET A 272 -13.96 0.25 -0.34
N PHE A 273 -14.25 -1.02 -0.07
CA PHE A 273 -14.51 -2.06 -1.07
C PHE A 273 -15.69 -1.73 -2.00
N GLY A 274 -15.38 -1.62 -3.29
CA GLY A 274 -16.32 -1.24 -4.36
C GLY A 274 -16.56 0.27 -4.50
N ASP A 275 -15.97 1.10 -3.63
CA ASP A 275 -16.08 2.57 -3.71
C ASP A 275 -14.83 3.23 -4.29
N ILE A 276 -13.65 2.79 -3.86
CA ILE A 276 -12.34 3.21 -4.40
C ILE A 276 -11.51 1.97 -4.77
N ASN A 277 -10.45 2.18 -5.56
CA ASN A 277 -9.55 1.09 -5.92
C ASN A 277 -8.76 0.62 -4.69
N VAL A 278 -8.85 -0.67 -4.36
CA VAL A 278 -8.21 -1.28 -3.19
C VAL A 278 -7.55 -2.60 -3.54
N TRP A 279 -6.28 -2.74 -3.17
CA TRP A 279 -5.59 -4.03 -3.10
C TRP A 279 -5.23 -4.30 -1.64
N TRP A 280 -5.98 -5.20 -1.01
CA TRP A 280 -5.76 -5.58 0.39
C TRP A 280 -4.47 -6.39 0.51
N TYR A 281 -3.65 -6.12 1.51
CA TYR A 281 -2.42 -6.87 1.76
C TYR A 281 -2.69 -7.94 2.83
N THR A 282 -2.71 -9.23 2.50
CA THR A 282 -2.64 -9.83 1.15
C THR A 282 -3.47 -11.11 1.07
N LEU A 283 -3.61 -11.73 -0.12
CA LEU A 283 -4.25 -13.04 -0.26
C LEU A 283 -3.50 -14.07 0.60
N GLN A 284 -2.25 -14.36 0.19
CA GLN A 284 -1.35 -15.30 0.82
C GLN A 284 0.05 -14.67 0.83
N ASP A 285 0.63 -14.42 2.00
CA ASP A 285 2.04 -14.01 2.16
C ASP A 285 2.94 -15.13 2.68
N SER A 286 2.36 -16.32 2.87
CA SER A 286 3.05 -17.49 3.36
C SER A 286 2.96 -18.60 2.32
N ALA A 287 4.06 -19.01 1.69
CA ALA A 287 4.11 -20.26 0.96
C ALA A 287 5.57 -20.58 0.56
N PRO A 288 6.18 -21.66 1.06
CA PRO A 288 5.68 -22.58 2.09
C PRO A 288 5.85 -22.10 3.53
N GLN A 289 6.68 -21.09 3.80
CA GLN A 289 6.96 -20.61 5.16
C GLN A 289 6.13 -19.39 5.53
N THR A 290 5.63 -19.33 6.76
CA THR A 290 4.89 -18.17 7.25
C THR A 290 5.86 -17.05 7.69
N PRO A 291 5.71 -15.82 7.19
CA PRO A 291 6.53 -14.68 7.59
C PRO A 291 6.18 -14.19 9.00
N ASN A 292 6.98 -13.29 9.55
CA ASN A 292 6.71 -12.63 10.83
C ASN A 292 6.97 -11.11 10.71
N PRO A 293 5.93 -10.28 10.76
CA PRO A 293 4.51 -10.64 10.86
C PRO A 293 3.94 -11.29 9.58
N SER A 294 2.75 -11.88 9.67
CA SER A 294 1.99 -12.38 8.52
C SER A 294 0.62 -11.71 8.45
N PHE A 295 0.21 -11.37 7.23
CA PHE A 295 -0.98 -10.60 6.83
C PHE A 295 -1.95 -11.38 5.94
N GLY A 296 -1.55 -12.54 5.42
CA GLY A 296 -2.39 -13.35 4.52
C GLY A 296 -3.79 -13.57 5.09
N VAL A 297 -4.82 -13.33 4.28
CA VAL A 297 -6.21 -13.68 4.63
C VAL A 297 -6.44 -15.19 4.59
N ILE A 298 -5.56 -15.92 3.89
CA ILE A 298 -5.40 -17.37 3.97
C ILE A 298 -3.98 -17.73 4.47
N GLY A 299 -3.81 -18.96 4.96
CA GLY A 299 -2.51 -19.47 5.41
C GLY A 299 -1.64 -20.00 4.27
N SER A 300 -0.71 -20.91 4.58
CA SER A 300 0.25 -21.43 3.57
C SER A 300 -0.34 -22.34 2.50
N ASP A 301 -1.50 -22.92 2.76
CA ASP A 301 -2.22 -23.74 1.79
C ASP A 301 -3.26 -22.88 1.07
N LEU A 302 -3.29 -22.95 -0.26
CA LEU A 302 -4.34 -22.29 -1.04
C LEU A 302 -5.70 -22.91 -0.73
N THR A 303 -6.63 -22.07 -0.27
CA THR A 303 -7.98 -22.47 0.16
C THR A 303 -8.94 -21.30 0.01
N GLU A 304 -10.20 -21.59 -0.32
CA GLU A 304 -11.27 -20.59 -0.36
C GLU A 304 -11.81 -20.24 1.04
N LYS A 305 -11.36 -20.93 2.09
CA LYS A 305 -11.77 -20.68 3.47
C LYS A 305 -10.78 -19.70 4.14
N PRO A 306 -11.17 -18.44 4.37
CA PRO A 306 -10.28 -17.46 5.01
C PRO A 306 -10.04 -17.77 6.49
N LEU A 307 -8.94 -17.22 7.03
CA LEU A 307 -8.55 -17.35 8.43
C LEU A 307 -9.49 -16.60 9.38
N TYR A 308 -10.19 -15.58 8.88
CA TYR A 308 -11.24 -14.84 9.56
C TYR A 308 -12.38 -14.51 8.58
N ASP A 309 -13.53 -14.12 9.11
CA ASP A 309 -14.72 -13.79 8.32
C ASP A 309 -14.48 -12.54 7.45
N LEU A 310 -14.57 -12.70 6.13
CA LEU A 310 -14.41 -11.62 5.15
C LEU A 310 -15.74 -11.01 4.68
N SER A 311 -16.86 -11.35 5.35
CA SER A 311 -18.16 -10.78 4.99
C SER A 311 -18.30 -9.33 5.47
N CYS A 312 -18.63 -8.44 4.54
CA CYS A 312 -18.92 -7.05 4.86
C CYS A 312 -20.41 -6.86 5.10
N SER A 313 -20.79 -6.69 6.37
CA SER A 313 -22.17 -6.38 6.74
C SER A 313 -22.61 -4.99 6.25
N SER A 314 -23.92 -4.76 6.13
CA SER A 314 -24.44 -3.41 5.82
C SER A 314 -24.07 -2.37 6.88
N ALA A 315 -23.72 -2.78 8.11
CA ALA A 315 -23.23 -1.90 9.16
C ALA A 315 -21.74 -1.54 8.95
N SER A 316 -20.93 -2.52 8.54
CA SER A 316 -19.51 -2.32 8.21
C SER A 316 -19.31 -1.47 6.94
N LYS A 317 -20.32 -1.42 6.06
CA LYS A 317 -20.34 -0.52 4.90
C LYS A 317 -20.94 0.87 5.20
N LYS A 318 -21.43 1.12 6.43
CA LYS A 318 -22.03 2.41 6.80
C LYS A 318 -20.97 3.35 7.36
N GLY A 319 -20.57 4.31 6.53
CA GLY A 319 -19.71 5.41 6.92
C GLY A 319 -18.66 5.66 5.85
N THR A 320 -18.52 6.91 5.44
CA THR A 320 -17.43 7.33 4.55
C THR A 320 -16.16 7.41 5.38
N LEU A 321 -15.42 6.30 5.50
CA LEU A 321 -14.11 6.29 6.15
C LEU A 321 -13.17 7.25 5.41
N VAL A 322 -13.19 7.14 4.08
CA VAL A 322 -12.44 7.93 3.12
C VAL A 322 -13.43 8.50 2.10
N SER A 323 -13.32 9.78 1.78
CA SER A 323 -14.12 10.40 0.71
C SER A 323 -13.34 10.35 -0.59
N ARG A 324 -14.01 10.07 -1.71
CA ARG A 324 -13.41 10.13 -3.05
C ARG A 324 -12.66 11.45 -3.24
N SER A 325 -11.53 11.41 -3.94
CA SER A 325 -10.70 12.60 -4.17
C SER A 325 -11.46 13.73 -4.88
N ASP A 326 -12.49 13.37 -5.64
CA ASP A 326 -13.29 14.28 -6.47
C ASP A 326 -14.48 14.90 -5.72
N ASP A 327 -14.78 14.43 -4.50
CA ASP A 327 -15.85 14.98 -3.68
C ASP A 327 -15.44 16.36 -3.16
N LYS A 328 -16.05 17.40 -3.75
CA LYS A 328 -15.95 18.81 -3.31
C LYS A 328 -16.71 19.10 -2.01
N SER A 329 -17.21 18.08 -1.30
CA SER A 329 -17.96 18.29 -0.06
C SER A 329 -17.00 18.28 1.14
N ASP A 330 -16.69 19.47 1.64
CA ASP A 330 -15.98 19.70 2.92
C ASP A 330 -16.83 19.34 4.17
N ASN A 331 -17.91 18.56 4.01
CA ASN A 331 -18.73 18.12 5.15
C ASN A 331 -18.16 16.83 5.73
N VAL A 332 -17.09 16.97 6.51
CA VAL A 332 -16.54 15.90 7.34
C VAL A 332 -17.46 15.70 8.54
N GLU A 333 -18.38 14.73 8.47
CA GLU A 333 -19.03 14.23 9.67
C GLU A 333 -18.04 13.36 10.47
N HIS A 334 -17.76 13.78 11.70
CA HIS A 334 -17.03 12.98 12.68
C HIS A 334 -17.93 11.83 13.17
N TYR A 335 -17.87 10.69 12.51
CA TYR A 335 -18.42 9.45 13.07
C TYR A 335 -17.39 8.76 13.95
N PHE A 336 -17.62 8.81 15.25
CA PHE A 336 -17.04 7.85 16.19
C PHE A 336 -17.69 6.49 15.91
N VAL A 337 -16.94 5.58 15.30
CA VAL A 337 -17.31 4.16 15.33
C VAL A 337 -17.14 3.72 16.78
N SER A 338 -18.26 3.61 17.51
CA SER A 338 -18.24 3.05 18.85
C SER A 338 -18.00 1.54 18.72
N PRO A 339 -16.99 0.97 19.38
CA PRO A 339 -16.81 -0.47 19.35
C PRO A 339 -18.00 -1.14 20.05
N SER A 340 -18.67 -2.05 19.34
CA SER A 340 -19.77 -2.83 19.89
C SER A 340 -19.22 -3.92 20.81
N PHE A 341 -18.88 -3.57 22.05
CA PHE A 341 -18.66 -4.55 23.10
C PHE A 341 -19.97 -4.82 23.83
N ALA A 342 -20.44 -6.07 23.75
CA ALA A 342 -21.44 -6.57 24.67
C ALA A 342 -20.82 -6.62 26.08
N ALA A 343 -21.13 -5.63 26.92
CA ALA A 343 -20.72 -5.63 28.32
C ALA A 343 -21.91 -5.39 29.25
N ASN A 344 -22.03 -6.31 30.21
CA ASN A 344 -23.07 -6.41 31.22
C ASN A 344 -23.27 -5.13 32.04
N ASN A 345 -24.53 -4.84 32.28
CA ASN A 345 -25.10 -3.76 33.07
C ASN A 345 -24.56 -3.71 34.51
N LYS A 346 -23.76 -2.70 34.91
CA LYS A 346 -23.70 -2.14 36.29
C LYS A 346 -23.15 -0.70 36.33
N ASN A 347 -24.08 0.24 36.50
CA ASN A 347 -24.06 1.49 37.28
C ASN A 347 -22.69 2.05 37.75
N GLY A 348 -22.30 3.22 37.23
CA GLY A 348 -21.17 4.01 37.76
C GLY A 348 -21.07 5.40 37.12
N THR A 349 -21.44 6.43 37.88
CA THR A 349 -21.44 7.88 37.56
C THR A 349 -20.06 8.45 37.18
N ILE A 350 -20.02 9.26 36.12
CA ILE A 350 -18.86 10.06 35.66
C ILE A 350 -18.97 11.49 36.20
N PRO A 351 -17.91 12.12 36.76
CA PRO A 351 -17.84 13.56 36.90
C PRO A 351 -17.07 14.23 35.75
N VAL A 352 -17.69 15.27 35.20
CA VAL A 352 -17.17 16.21 34.19
C VAL A 352 -16.19 17.20 34.84
N VAL A 353 -15.05 17.46 34.20
CA VAL A 353 -14.12 18.56 34.55
C VAL A 353 -13.96 19.47 33.32
N PRO A 354 -14.11 20.81 33.42
CA PRO A 354 -13.99 21.71 32.27
C PRO A 354 -12.53 22.13 31.98
N ALA A 355 -12.30 22.47 30.71
CA ALA A 355 -11.06 22.96 30.13
C ALA A 355 -10.63 24.34 30.67
N GLY A 356 -9.31 24.55 30.78
CA GLY A 356 -8.66 25.82 31.13
C GLY A 356 -7.39 26.06 30.32
N THR A 357 -7.25 27.30 29.87
CA THR A 357 -6.38 27.85 28.81
C THR A 357 -4.89 28.02 29.18
N SER A 358 -4.08 28.07 28.12
CA SER A 358 -2.64 28.34 27.97
C SER A 358 -1.94 29.33 28.94
N THR A 359 -0.71 28.99 29.31
CA THR A 359 0.39 29.96 29.53
C THR A 359 1.75 29.33 29.19
N THR A 360 2.46 29.97 28.27
CA THR A 360 3.87 29.82 27.89
C THR A 360 4.81 30.39 28.96
N LEU A 361 5.87 29.66 29.36
CA LEU A 361 7.10 30.27 29.89
C LEU A 361 8.34 29.40 29.57
N VAL A 362 9.28 30.02 28.85
CA VAL A 362 10.66 29.58 28.61
C VAL A 362 11.52 29.94 29.83
N PRO A 363 12.55 29.15 30.14
CA PRO A 363 13.85 29.80 30.38
C PRO A 363 15.07 29.03 29.84
N THR A 364 16.04 29.78 29.31
CA THR A 364 17.46 29.42 29.14
C THR A 364 18.30 30.59 29.71
N PRO A 365 19.64 30.48 29.84
CA PRO A 365 20.41 29.48 30.58
C PRO A 365 21.40 30.16 31.56
N SER A 366 22.04 29.39 32.44
CA SER A 366 23.18 29.86 33.25
C SER A 366 24.40 28.93 33.11
N SER A 367 25.51 29.56 32.78
CA SER A 367 26.86 29.04 32.54
C SER A 367 27.60 28.61 33.82
N THR A 368 28.45 27.58 33.70
CA THR A 368 29.77 27.56 34.36
C THR A 368 30.77 26.73 33.54
N SER A 369 31.95 27.29 33.38
CA SER A 369 33.10 26.84 32.61
C SER A 369 34.14 26.12 33.46
N SER A 370 34.85 25.12 32.90
CA SER A 370 36.29 24.90 33.15
C SER A 370 36.94 24.01 32.07
N THR A 371 37.68 24.67 31.17
CA THR A 371 39.01 24.39 30.59
C THR A 371 39.66 22.99 30.67
N GLY A 372 40.27 22.56 29.54
CA GLY A 372 41.44 21.65 29.55
C GLY A 372 41.82 20.89 28.26
N THR A 373 42.23 21.60 27.20
CA THR A 373 43.30 21.32 26.18
C THR A 373 43.85 19.91 25.83
N GLY A 374 44.01 19.65 24.51
CA GLY A 374 45.11 18.89 23.87
C GLY A 374 44.65 17.81 22.87
N ALA A 375 44.58 17.98 21.54
CA ALA A 375 45.59 18.20 20.47
C ALA A 375 46.15 16.90 19.81
N GLY A 376 45.87 16.74 18.51
CA GLY A 376 46.63 15.98 17.46
C GLY A 376 46.54 14.44 17.48
N SER A 377 46.69 13.69 16.39
CA SER A 377 46.88 13.93 14.96
C SER A 377 46.68 12.58 14.22
N GLN A 378 46.39 12.67 12.92
CA GLN A 378 46.44 11.69 11.82
C GLN A 378 46.97 10.25 12.08
N THR A 379 46.34 9.25 11.45
CA THR A 379 46.92 8.43 10.35
C THR A 379 45.99 7.27 9.94
N THR A 380 45.73 7.14 8.63
CA THR A 380 45.33 5.89 7.96
C THR A 380 46.59 5.04 7.71
N PRO A 381 46.49 3.69 7.70
CA PRO A 381 46.38 3.00 6.41
C PRO A 381 45.55 1.70 6.40
N VAL A 382 45.01 1.36 5.23
CA VAL A 382 44.50 0.05 4.75
C VAL A 382 45.72 -0.81 4.37
N PRO A 383 45.81 -2.16 4.57
CA PRO A 383 45.03 -3.15 3.78
C PRO A 383 44.75 -4.54 4.40
N GLY A 384 43.82 -5.29 3.79
CA GLY A 384 43.87 -6.76 3.84
C GLY A 384 42.53 -7.49 3.91
N SER A 385 42.25 -8.26 2.86
CA SER A 385 41.20 -9.27 2.75
C SER A 385 41.20 -10.29 3.89
N GLY A 386 40.02 -10.71 4.34
CA GLY A 386 39.87 -11.84 5.25
C GLY A 386 38.41 -12.13 5.56
N ALA A 387 37.87 -13.19 4.96
CA ALA A 387 36.65 -13.82 5.41
C ALA A 387 36.87 -14.41 6.81
N GLN A 388 36.06 -14.04 7.80
CA GLN A 388 35.79 -14.88 8.97
C GLN A 388 34.59 -14.38 9.79
N GLN A 389 33.69 -15.34 10.03
CA GLN A 389 32.82 -15.52 11.20
C GLN A 389 32.67 -14.36 12.20
N LEU A 390 31.43 -13.90 12.41
CA LEU A 390 31.05 -13.20 13.62
C LEU A 390 30.14 -14.09 14.49
N ASN A 391 30.72 -14.47 15.62
CA ASN A 391 30.03 -14.96 16.81
C ASN A 391 29.08 -13.89 17.36
N SER A 392 28.05 -14.39 18.04
CA SER A 392 27.08 -13.68 18.86
C SER A 392 27.70 -12.61 19.78
N MET A 393 27.02 -11.47 19.93
CA MET A 393 26.45 -11.01 21.20
C MET A 393 25.74 -9.64 21.03
N GLY A 394 24.43 -9.63 21.29
CA GLY A 394 23.69 -8.59 22.02
C GLY A 394 23.76 -7.12 21.56
N ALA A 395 22.79 -6.70 20.75
CA ALA A 395 22.13 -5.40 20.87
C ALA A 395 20.73 -5.50 20.23
N ALA A 396 19.70 -5.11 20.98
CA ALA A 396 18.32 -5.10 20.52
C ALA A 396 18.10 -3.95 19.52
N ALA A 397 18.08 -4.29 18.23
CA ALA A 397 17.48 -3.48 17.18
C ALA A 397 16.41 -4.35 16.52
N VAL A 398 15.14 -3.96 16.67
CA VAL A 398 14.03 -4.60 15.98
C VAL A 398 14.03 -4.03 14.57
N ALA A 399 14.72 -4.71 13.65
CA ALA A 399 14.52 -4.49 12.22
C ALA A 399 13.10 -4.98 11.89
N VAL A 400 12.20 -4.04 11.60
CA VAL A 400 10.94 -4.33 10.91
C VAL A 400 11.32 -4.40 9.44
N ILE A 401 11.64 -5.60 8.97
CA ILE A 401 11.82 -5.84 7.54
C ILE A 401 10.40 -5.86 6.95
N LEU A 402 10.01 -4.82 6.22
CA LEU A 402 8.93 -4.96 5.24
C LEU A 402 9.42 -5.94 4.18
N ALA A 403 9.02 -7.20 4.32
CA ALA A 403 9.25 -8.24 3.31
C ALA A 403 8.31 -8.05 2.10
N ALA A 404 8.15 -6.82 1.60
CA ALA A 404 7.35 -6.53 0.41
C ALA A 404 8.16 -6.73 -0.90
N ALA A 405 9.48 -6.88 -0.83
CA ALA A 405 10.35 -6.92 -2.02
C ALA A 405 11.06 -8.26 -2.29
N LEU A 406 10.84 -9.27 -1.43
CA LEU A 406 11.40 -10.62 -1.62
C LEU A 406 10.29 -11.68 -1.73
N LEU A 407 9.05 -11.25 -1.98
CA LEU A 407 7.90 -12.12 -2.22
C LEU A 407 7.33 -11.84 -3.61
#